data_AF-A0A1C4ZMX2-F1
#
_entry.id   AF-A0A1C4ZMX2-F1
#
_cell.length_a   1.000
_cell.length_b   1.000
_cell.length_c   1.000
_cell.angle_alpha   90.00
_cell.angle_beta   90.00
_cell.angle_gamma   90.00
#
_symmetry.space_group_name_H-M   'P 1'
#
loop_
_entity.id
_entity.type
_entity.pdbx_description
1 polymer ?
#
loop_
_entity_poly.entity_id
_entity_poly.type
_entity_poly.pdbx_seq_one_letter_code
_entity_poly.pdbx_strand_id
1 'polypeptide(L)'
;DGKADDKQTDTLRADIVRTVDDGRAVVANIAGTTTDTDGNTHSFEGGHYISVVGYRDNGKTVTIADSADPNMASYRISVDNLADWIATRGYSAS
;
A
#
# COMPACT_ATOMS: atom_id res chain seq x y z
N ASP A 1 -0.76 -5.74 15.81
CA ASP A 1 -0.24 -5.41 14.47
C ASP A 1 1.16 -5.94 14.29
N GLY A 2 1.39 -6.67 13.20
CA GLY A 2 2.74 -7.09 12.80
C GLY A 2 3.42 -5.93 12.09
N LYS A 3 4.74 -5.78 12.28
CA LYS A 3 5.54 -4.80 11.53
C LYS A 3 6.40 -5.51 10.51
N ALA A 4 6.53 -4.93 9.33
CA ALA A 4 7.49 -5.40 8.35
C ALA A 4 8.91 -5.00 8.79
N ASP A 5 9.88 -5.87 8.51
CA ASP A 5 11.28 -5.49 8.63
C ASP A 5 11.76 -4.69 7.39
N ASP A 6 12.93 -4.06 7.50
CA ASP A 6 13.49 -3.21 6.44
C ASP A 6 13.63 -3.97 5.11
N LYS A 7 13.97 -5.27 5.15
CA LYS A 7 14.15 -6.08 3.94
C LYS A 7 12.81 -6.37 3.27
N GLN A 8 11.77 -6.64 4.05
CA GLN A 8 10.41 -6.82 3.56
C GLN A 8 9.89 -5.53 2.92
N THR A 9 10.11 -4.38 3.57
CA THR A 9 9.73 -3.07 3.05
C THR A 9 10.50 -2.71 1.78
N ASP A 10 11.81 -2.95 1.72
CA ASP A 10 12.63 -2.73 0.53
C ASP A 10 12.21 -3.62 -0.64
N THR A 11 11.86 -4.88 -0.36
CA THR A 11 11.34 -5.81 -1.38
C THR A 11 10.01 -5.32 -1.93
N LEU A 12 9.07 -4.97 -1.04
CA LEU A 12 7.78 -4.39 -1.43
C LEU A 12 7.96 -3.15 -2.29
N ARG A 13 8.84 -2.24 -1.88
CA ARG A 13 9.15 -1.02 -2.63
C ARG A 13 9.68 -1.32 -4.02
N ALA A 14 10.62 -2.25 -4.15
CA ALA A 14 11.19 -2.64 -5.43
C ALA A 14 10.14 -3.28 -6.35
N ASP A 15 9.28 -4.15 -5.80
CA ASP A 15 8.20 -4.79 -6.54
C ASP A 15 7.12 -3.80 -7.00
N ILE A 16 6.78 -2.81 -6.16
CA ILE A 16 5.86 -1.73 -6.54
C ILE A 16 6.43 -0.92 -7.70
N VAL A 17 7.69 -0.48 -7.61
CA VAL A 17 8.33 0.31 -8.66
C VAL A 17 8.33 -0.48 -9.97
N ARG A 18 8.81 -1.72 -9.96
CA ARG A 18 8.85 -2.59 -11.14
C ARG A 18 7.46 -2.80 -11.76
N THR A 19 6.48 -3.19 -10.95
CA THR A 19 5.13 -3.53 -11.44
C THR A 19 4.44 -2.30 -12.04
N VAL A 20 4.57 -1.15 -11.39
CA VAL A 20 3.96 0.11 -11.84
C VAL A 20 4.64 0.64 -13.10
N ASP A 21 5.96 0.57 -13.18
CA ASP A 21 6.72 0.95 -14.40
C ASP A 21 6.34 0.07 -15.60
N ASP A 22 5.98 -1.19 -15.37
CA ASP A 22 5.43 -2.10 -16.38
C ASP A 22 3.96 -1.81 -16.74
N GLY A 23 3.37 -0.73 -16.21
CA GLY A 23 1.98 -0.32 -16.48
C GLY A 23 0.93 -1.19 -15.78
N ARG A 24 1.30 -1.91 -14.73
CA ARG A 24 0.42 -2.80 -13.95
C ARG A 24 0.22 -2.24 -12.53
N ALA A 25 -0.82 -2.71 -11.85
CA ALA A 25 -1.07 -2.37 -10.44
C ALA A 25 -0.63 -3.51 -9.52
N VAL A 26 -0.13 -3.16 -8.34
CA VAL A 26 0.06 -4.14 -7.25
C VAL A 26 -1.25 -4.25 -6.48
N VAL A 27 -1.71 -5.47 -6.21
CA VAL A 27 -2.91 -5.71 -5.39
C VAL A 27 -2.46 -6.14 -4.00
N ALA A 28 -2.85 -5.40 -2.97
CA ALA A 28 -2.47 -5.65 -1.59
C ALA A 28 -3.69 -6.08 -0.76
N ASN A 29 -3.50 -7.11 0.06
CA ASN A 29 -4.48 -7.49 1.09
C ASN A 29 -4.06 -6.81 2.39
N ILE A 30 -4.89 -5.91 2.89
CA ILE A 30 -4.61 -5.08 4.06
C ILE A 30 -5.47 -5.54 5.24
N ALA A 31 -5.00 -5.32 6.46
CA ALA A 31 -5.81 -5.47 7.66
C ALA A 31 -5.32 -4.55 8.77
N GLY A 32 -6.26 -3.93 9.49
CA GLY A 32 -5.97 -2.98 10.56
C GLY A 32 -6.06 -1.55 10.08
N THR A 33 -5.24 -0.67 10.66
CA THR A 33 -5.34 0.78 10.48
C THR A 33 -4.05 1.39 9.94
N THR A 34 -4.15 2.36 9.03
CA THR A 34 -3.01 3.14 8.52
C THR A 34 -3.33 4.64 8.50
N THR A 35 -2.30 5.47 8.34
CA THR A 35 -2.42 6.92 8.19
C THR A 35 -1.82 7.35 6.86
N ASP A 36 -2.54 8.19 6.13
CA ASP A 36 -2.11 8.73 4.85
C ASP A 36 -1.22 9.97 5.00
N THR A 37 -0.64 10.44 3.89
CA THR A 37 0.28 11.59 3.88
C THR A 37 -0.39 12.91 4.23
N ASP A 38 -1.73 12.97 4.17
CA ASP A 38 -2.52 14.14 4.53
C ASP A 38 -3.02 14.07 5.99
N GLY A 39 -2.70 12.98 6.70
CA GLY A 39 -3.03 12.75 8.10
C GLY A 39 -4.37 12.06 8.34
N ASN A 40 -5.06 11.60 7.28
CA ASN A 40 -6.32 10.85 7.46
C ASN A 40 -6.05 9.40 7.84
N THR A 41 -6.94 8.86 8.67
CA THR A 41 -6.90 7.47 9.11
C THR A 41 -7.78 6.60 8.22
N HIS A 42 -7.25 5.45 7.81
CA HIS A 42 -7.96 4.42 7.04
C HIS A 42 -7.96 3.13 7.85
N SER A 43 -9.14 2.61 8.21
CA SER A 43 -9.27 1.45 9.12
C SER A 43 -10.13 0.34 8.49
N PHE A 44 -9.52 -0.84 8.35
CA PHE A 44 -10.14 -2.04 7.81
C PHE A 44 -9.76 -3.25 8.68
N GLU A 45 -10.24 -3.29 9.92
CA GLU A 45 -9.93 -4.36 10.90
C GLU A 45 -10.30 -5.76 10.40
N GLY A 46 -11.39 -5.89 9.62
CA GLY A 46 -11.82 -7.15 9.01
C GLY A 46 -11.01 -7.57 7.77
N GLY A 47 -10.17 -6.68 7.26
CA GLY A 47 -9.42 -6.83 6.02
C GLY A 47 -10.09 -6.20 4.80
N HIS A 48 -9.29 -5.84 3.80
CA HIS A 48 -9.74 -5.21 2.56
C HIS A 48 -8.70 -5.39 1.46
N TYR A 49 -9.09 -5.21 0.20
CA TYR A 49 -8.16 -5.22 -0.93
C TYR A 49 -8.06 -3.84 -1.55
N ILE A 50 -6.82 -3.38 -1.72
CA ILE A 50 -6.50 -2.11 -2.37
C ILE A 50 -5.55 -2.31 -3.54
N SER A 51 -5.52 -1.35 -4.46
CA SER A 51 -4.56 -1.35 -5.56
C SER A 51 -3.54 -0.23 -5.39
N VAL A 52 -2.25 -0.54 -5.50
CA VAL A 52 -1.20 0.46 -5.67
C VAL A 52 -1.04 0.72 -7.16
N VAL A 53 -1.37 1.94 -7.58
CA VAL A 53 -1.48 2.34 -9.00
C VAL A 53 -0.42 3.35 -9.43
N GLY A 54 0.43 3.79 -8.49
CA GLY A 54 1.43 4.81 -8.74
C GLY A 54 2.39 4.96 -7.56
N TYR A 55 3.49 5.66 -7.77
CA TYR A 55 4.44 5.97 -6.71
C TYR A 55 5.16 7.31 -6.92
N ARG A 56 5.85 7.79 -5.89
CA ARG A 56 6.76 8.94 -5.89
C ARG A 56 8.02 8.64 -5.09
N ASP A 57 9.04 9.48 -5.27
CA ASP A 57 10.29 9.43 -4.51
C ASP A 57 10.96 8.04 -4.56
N ASN A 58 10.99 7.46 -5.76
CA ASN A 58 11.48 6.10 -6.01
C ASN A 58 10.72 5.01 -5.23
N GLY A 59 9.45 5.22 -4.91
CA GLY A 59 8.62 4.24 -4.21
C GLY A 59 8.53 4.47 -2.69
N LYS A 60 9.00 5.60 -2.14
CA LYS A 60 8.81 5.90 -0.71
C LYS A 60 7.36 6.27 -0.39
N THR A 61 6.67 6.86 -1.35
CA THR A 61 5.26 7.23 -1.24
C THR A 61 4.51 6.54 -2.36
N VAL A 62 3.42 5.87 -2.03
CA VAL A 62 2.64 5.08 -2.99
C VAL A 62 1.24 5.64 -3.12
N THR A 63 0.67 5.59 -4.32
CA THR A 63 -0.69 6.04 -4.61
C THR A 63 -1.63 4.84 -4.59
N ILE A 64 -2.59 4.89 -3.69
CA ILE A 64 -3.61 3.87 -3.51
C ILE A 64 -4.85 4.27 -4.34
N ALA A 65 -5.44 3.28 -5.00
CA ALA A 65 -6.80 3.31 -5.49
C ALA A 65 -7.64 2.37 -4.60
N ASP A 66 -8.65 2.92 -3.97
CA ASP A 66 -9.52 2.23 -3.03
C ASP A 66 -10.98 2.36 -3.49
N SER A 67 -11.70 1.24 -3.50
CA SER A 67 -13.11 1.17 -3.92
C SER A 67 -14.11 1.25 -2.77
N ALA A 68 -13.63 1.33 -1.52
CA ALA A 68 -14.50 1.33 -0.33
C ALA A 68 -15.33 2.61 -0.17
N ASP A 69 -14.78 3.77 -0.51
CA ASP A 69 -15.47 5.07 -0.45
C ASP A 69 -15.18 5.90 -1.70
N PRO A 70 -16.19 6.23 -2.53
CA PRO A 70 -15.99 7.06 -3.71
C PRO A 70 -15.48 8.48 -3.40
N ASN A 71 -15.73 9.01 -2.20
CA ASN A 71 -15.22 10.33 -1.79
C ASN A 71 -13.73 10.29 -1.42
N MET A 72 -13.19 9.09 -1.18
CA MET A 72 -11.79 8.86 -0.79
C MET A 72 -11.13 7.79 -1.68
N ALA A 73 -11.52 7.77 -2.96
CA ALA A 73 -11.13 6.71 -3.89
C ALA A 73 -9.63 6.68 -4.25
N SER A 74 -8.88 7.74 -3.92
CA SER A 74 -7.44 7.77 -4.09
C SER A 74 -6.76 8.60 -3.00
N TYR A 75 -5.72 8.03 -2.42
CA TYR A 75 -4.90 8.66 -1.38
C TYR A 75 -3.45 8.16 -1.48
N ARG A 76 -2.56 8.73 -0.67
CA ARG A 76 -1.14 8.36 -0.66
C ARG A 76 -0.68 7.99 0.73
N ILE A 77 0.12 6.93 0.82
CA ILE A 77 0.71 6.47 2.08
C ILE A 77 2.22 6.27 1.88
N SER A 78 2.98 6.24 2.98
CA SER A 78 4.38 5.81 2.90
C SER A 78 4.44 4.31 2.62
N VAL A 79 5.53 3.86 1.98
CA VAL A 79 5.75 2.42 1.76
C VAL A 79 5.93 1.66 3.07
N ASP A 80 6.48 2.30 4.10
CA ASP A 80 6.59 1.73 5.44
C ASP A 80 5.20 1.45 6.03
N ASN A 81 4.28 2.43 5.91
CA ASN A 81 2.90 2.27 6.36
C ASN A 81 2.17 1.18 5.58
N LEU A 82 2.40 1.07 4.26
CA LEU A 82 1.85 -0.03 3.47
C LEU A 82 2.41 -1.38 3.91
N ALA A 83 3.73 -1.47 4.12
CA ALA A 83 4.41 -2.71 4.51
C ALA A 83 3.88 -3.26 5.84
N ASP A 84 3.70 -2.38 6.83
CA ASP A 84 3.08 -2.72 8.11
C ASP A 84 1.62 -3.17 7.92
N TRP A 85 0.84 -2.45 7.09
CA TRP A 85 -0.59 -2.73 6.89
C TRP A 85 -0.87 -4.07 6.19
N ILE A 86 0.10 -4.57 5.41
CA ILE A 86 0.01 -5.87 4.72
C ILE A 86 0.80 -6.98 5.43
N ALA A 87 1.48 -6.69 6.54
CA ALA A 87 2.48 -7.60 7.15
C ALA A 87 1.93 -9.00 7.49
N THR A 88 0.61 -9.13 7.70
CA THR A 88 -0.05 -10.40 8.04
C THR A 88 -0.79 -11.07 6.88
N ARG A 89 -0.79 -10.45 5.68
CA ARG A 89 -1.68 -10.80 4.57
C ARG A 89 -0.98 -10.88 3.21
N GLY A 90 -0.01 -10.00 2.95
CA GLY A 90 0.79 -9.95 1.72
C GLY A 90 0.17 -9.20 0.54
N TYR A 91 0.78 -9.35 -0.64
CA TYR A 91 0.42 -8.67 -1.89
C TYR A 91 0.73 -9.52 -3.11
N SER A 92 0.20 -9.11 -4.27
CA SER A 92 0.53 -9.69 -5.58
C SER A 92 1.16 -8.62 -6.47
N ALA A 93 2.34 -8.95 -6.98
CA ALA A 93 3.13 -8.16 -7.93
C ALA A 93 3.60 -9.08 -9.06
N SER A 94 3.79 -8.54 -10.26
CA SER A 94 4.15 -9.30 -11.45
C SER A 94 4.99 -8.45 -12.38
#